data_AF-A0A257HW23-F1
#
_entry.id   AF-A0A257HW23-F1
#
_cell.length_a   1.000
_cell.length_b   1.000
_cell.length_c   1.000
_cell.angle_alpha   90.00
_cell.angle_beta   90.00
_cell.angle_gamma   90.00
#
_symmetry.space_group_name_H-M   'P 1'
#
loop_
_entity.id
_entity.type
_entity.pdbx_description
1 polymer ?
#
loop_
_entity_poly.entity_id
_entity_poly.type
_entity_poly.pdbx_seq_one_letter_code
_entity_poly.pdbx_strand_id
1 'polypeptide(L)'
;MFQKSSLFIALLGLSMTVCAQKEFQKKVQSEMILAEDGALIELPAGTFTLTNTLSLEGKKKITIRGKGMDKTILSFKEQTDGAEGIRVSDGVDIVLEGFTVQDAKGDAIKTMHVNGIVFKSVKTEWTGGPNPKNGGYGLYPVQCTNVTIDKCVAIGASDAGIYVGQSQDIIVKNSVAHHNVAGIEIENSIRAKVFDNEAYENAGGLLVFDLPDLIQKKGGDVQVYHNHIHDNNFENFASKGNIVANVPTGTGLLILATKGVEVYDNKFINNQSVGAGIVSYYTMQKPIKDKQYDPVPSNISIHDNVFERKPTPPVSKDPIGMIVGRKYGADMPNILFDGIKSKKVIDADGNYLPGNCISIINNKGQSIVIMDVEHMFKDMARADDLFKCGK
;
A
#
# COMPACT_ATOMS: atom_id res chain seq x y z
N MET A 1 25.84 36.54 37.22
CA MET A 1 26.90 36.13 36.27
C MET A 1 26.73 34.70 35.74
N PHE A 2 26.11 33.77 36.49
CA PHE A 2 25.93 32.36 36.10
C PHE A 2 24.93 32.07 34.96
N GLN A 3 23.98 32.98 34.67
CA GLN A 3 22.94 32.76 33.66
C GLN A 3 23.43 33.00 32.22
N LYS A 4 24.44 33.87 32.01
CA LYS A 4 25.03 34.12 30.69
C LYS A 4 25.93 32.98 30.22
N SER A 5 26.68 32.34 31.13
CA SER A 5 27.57 31.22 30.79
C SER A 5 26.80 29.95 30.39
N SER A 6 25.67 29.67 31.04
CA SER A 6 24.82 28.52 30.68
C SER A 6 24.15 28.71 29.31
N LEU A 7 23.73 29.93 28.97
CA LEU A 7 23.15 30.23 27.66
C LEU A 7 24.20 30.13 26.54
N PHE A 8 25.45 30.54 26.81
CA PHE A 8 26.55 30.45 25.84
C PHE A 8 26.97 29.00 25.57
N ILE A 9 27.07 28.17 26.63
CA ILE A 9 27.39 26.73 26.51
C ILE A 9 26.27 25.99 25.75
N ALA A 10 25.00 26.33 26.03
CA ALA A 10 23.86 25.78 25.30
C ALA A 10 23.87 26.17 23.80
N LEU A 11 24.19 27.43 23.47
CA LEU A 11 24.32 27.88 22.08
C LEU A 11 25.47 27.17 21.34
N LEU A 12 26.63 26.98 21.98
CA LEU A 12 27.76 26.26 21.39
C LEU A 12 27.42 24.78 21.16
N GLY A 13 26.76 24.12 22.11
CA GLY A 13 26.30 22.73 21.97
C GLY A 13 25.29 22.54 20.83
N LEU A 14 24.35 23.48 20.68
CA LEU A 14 23.37 23.47 19.59
C LEU A 14 24.04 23.67 18.23
N SER A 15 24.99 24.61 18.14
CA SER A 15 25.72 24.87 16.89
C SER A 15 26.58 23.69 16.44
N MET A 16 27.28 23.00 17.37
CA MET A 16 28.08 21.82 17.02
C MET A 16 27.21 20.65 16.52
N THR A 17 26.04 20.46 17.14
CA THR A 17 25.09 19.41 16.75
C THR A 17 24.56 19.64 15.33
N VAL A 18 24.17 20.87 15.00
CA VAL A 18 23.69 21.22 13.64
C VAL A 18 24.78 21.04 12.60
N CYS A 19 26.04 21.41 12.90
CA CYS A 19 27.16 21.16 12.00
C CYS A 19 27.39 19.67 11.74
N ALA A 20 27.37 18.84 12.79
CA ALA A 20 27.55 17.39 12.66
C ALA A 20 26.46 16.72 11.80
N GLN A 21 25.19 17.16 11.92
CA GLN A 21 24.08 16.66 11.09
C GLN A 21 24.26 17.01 9.61
N LYS A 22 24.68 18.26 9.31
CA LYS A 22 24.98 18.68 7.93
C LYS A 22 26.16 17.92 7.33
N GLU A 23 27.20 17.68 8.12
CA GLU A 23 28.35 16.88 7.70
C GLU A 23 27.96 15.44 7.40
N PHE A 24 27.09 14.84 8.23
CA PHE A 24 26.55 13.51 8.00
C PHE A 24 25.80 13.41 6.66
N GLN A 25 24.82 14.30 6.43
CA GLN A 25 24.06 14.30 5.18
C GLN A 25 24.96 14.47 3.96
N LYS A 26 25.90 15.42 4.02
CA LYS A 26 26.85 15.68 2.93
C LYS A 26 27.72 14.46 2.65
N LYS A 27 28.18 13.77 3.70
CA LYS A 27 28.98 12.55 3.58
C LYS A 27 28.19 11.45 2.88
N VAL A 28 27.01 11.10 3.40
CA VAL A 28 26.17 10.01 2.84
C VAL A 28 25.79 10.30 1.39
N GLN A 29 25.36 11.54 1.10
CA GLN A 29 25.02 11.92 -0.27
C GLN A 29 26.23 11.84 -1.22
N SER A 30 27.43 12.20 -0.76
CA SER A 30 28.65 12.10 -1.56
C SER A 30 29.01 10.63 -1.82
N GLU A 31 28.87 9.75 -0.82
CA GLU A 31 29.07 8.30 -0.97
C GLU A 31 28.09 7.73 -2.00
N MET A 32 26.81 8.12 -1.97
CA MET A 32 25.82 7.69 -2.96
C MET A 32 26.16 8.15 -4.39
N ILE A 33 26.66 9.38 -4.55
CA ILE A 33 27.05 9.93 -5.87
C ILE A 33 28.32 9.25 -6.40
N LEU A 34 29.31 9.03 -5.54
CA LEU A 34 30.63 8.50 -5.92
C LEU A 34 30.70 6.97 -5.87
N ALA A 35 29.66 6.30 -5.40
CA ALA A 35 29.61 4.84 -5.30
C ALA A 35 29.95 4.17 -6.63
N GLU A 36 30.93 3.27 -6.58
CA GLU A 36 31.25 2.33 -7.64
C GLU A 36 30.32 1.10 -7.57
N ASP A 37 30.27 0.33 -8.64
CA ASP A 37 29.46 -0.89 -8.70
C ASP A 37 29.86 -1.85 -7.58
N GLY A 38 28.88 -2.32 -6.79
CA GLY A 38 29.14 -3.23 -5.66
C GLY A 38 29.39 -2.54 -4.32
N ALA A 39 29.35 -1.20 -4.26
CA ALA A 39 29.65 -0.48 -3.03
C ALA A 39 28.63 -0.76 -1.90
N LEU A 40 29.17 -0.81 -0.68
CA LEU A 40 28.41 -0.83 0.56
C LEU A 40 28.52 0.55 1.24
N ILE A 41 27.38 1.22 1.40
CA ILE A 41 27.26 2.48 2.12
C ILE A 41 26.70 2.16 3.51
N GLU A 42 27.55 2.26 4.54
CA GLU A 42 27.15 1.98 5.91
C GLU A 42 26.65 3.24 6.64
N LEU A 43 25.42 3.16 7.12
CA LEU A 43 24.83 4.15 7.99
C LEU A 43 25.10 3.75 9.47
N PRO A 44 25.73 4.62 10.27
CA PRO A 44 25.99 4.35 11.68
C PRO A 44 24.70 4.29 12.50
N ALA A 45 24.81 3.79 13.74
CA ALA A 45 23.72 3.91 14.71
C ALA A 45 23.59 5.38 15.17
N GLY A 46 22.37 5.85 15.36
CA GLY A 46 22.03 7.21 15.76
C GLY A 46 20.76 7.71 15.08
N THR A 47 20.34 8.91 15.48
CA THR A 47 19.28 9.68 14.84
C THR A 47 19.88 10.87 14.11
N PHE A 48 19.63 10.94 12.81
CA PHE A 48 20.19 11.94 11.92
C PHE A 48 19.08 12.83 11.38
N THR A 49 19.17 14.13 11.61
CA THR A 49 18.22 15.12 11.09
C THR A 49 18.71 15.63 9.75
N LEU A 50 17.90 15.41 8.72
CA LEU A 50 18.22 15.66 7.32
C LEU A 50 17.30 16.77 6.77
N THR A 51 17.87 17.66 5.97
CA THR A 51 17.16 18.81 5.38
C THR A 51 16.88 18.68 3.89
N ASN A 52 17.48 17.69 3.22
CA ASN A 52 17.31 17.43 1.79
C ASN A 52 17.17 15.93 1.52
N THR A 53 16.47 15.58 0.45
CA THR A 53 16.39 14.21 -0.08
C THR A 53 17.78 13.60 -0.30
N LEU A 54 17.93 12.31 0.06
CA LEU A 54 19.10 11.51 -0.31
C LEU A 54 18.85 10.79 -1.64
N SER A 55 19.67 11.07 -2.65
CA SER A 55 19.45 10.60 -4.03
C SER A 55 20.51 9.61 -4.50
N LEU A 56 20.09 8.48 -5.06
CA LEU A 56 20.90 7.47 -5.74
C LEU A 56 20.40 7.32 -7.18
N GLU A 57 21.21 7.68 -8.17
CA GLU A 57 20.78 7.66 -9.58
C GLU A 57 21.76 6.89 -10.46
N GLY A 58 21.26 6.01 -11.33
CA GLY A 58 22.07 5.32 -12.34
C GLY A 58 23.09 4.33 -11.78
N LYS A 59 22.94 3.90 -10.52
CA LYS A 59 23.92 3.04 -9.83
C LYS A 59 23.59 1.56 -9.94
N LYS A 60 24.61 0.71 -9.77
CA LYS A 60 24.46 -0.74 -9.85
C LYS A 60 25.04 -1.44 -8.63
N LYS A 61 24.37 -2.49 -8.15
CA LYS A 61 24.86 -3.38 -7.09
C LYS A 61 25.18 -2.62 -5.80
N ILE A 62 24.41 -1.59 -5.47
CA ILE A 62 24.63 -0.77 -4.27
C ILE A 62 23.85 -1.34 -3.11
N THR A 63 24.50 -1.47 -1.96
CA THR A 63 23.82 -1.73 -0.68
C THR A 63 23.94 -0.52 0.23
N ILE A 64 22.82 0.00 0.70
CA ILE A 64 22.75 1.00 1.78
C ILE A 64 22.27 0.29 3.04
N ARG A 65 23.11 0.24 4.07
CA ARG A 65 22.90 -0.59 5.25
C ARG A 65 22.99 0.22 6.54
N GLY A 66 21.93 0.23 7.34
CA GLY A 66 21.97 0.70 8.72
C GLY A 66 22.29 -0.40 9.73
N LYS A 67 22.31 -0.05 11.01
CA LYS A 67 22.58 -0.98 12.12
C LYS A 67 21.32 -1.65 12.69
N GLY A 68 20.16 -1.43 12.07
CA GLY A 68 18.83 -1.93 12.46
C GLY A 68 17.80 -0.80 12.44
N MET A 69 16.52 -1.12 12.16
CA MET A 69 15.43 -0.12 12.09
C MET A 69 15.35 0.75 13.36
N ASP A 70 15.56 0.15 14.53
CA ASP A 70 15.50 0.88 15.82
C ASP A 70 16.83 1.54 16.22
N LYS A 71 17.86 1.41 15.39
CA LYS A 71 19.24 1.88 15.72
C LYS A 71 19.73 2.96 14.76
N THR A 72 19.33 2.92 13.50
CA THR A 72 19.70 3.93 12.49
C THR A 72 18.44 4.62 12.02
N ILE A 73 18.27 5.89 12.39
CA ILE A 73 17.08 6.69 12.09
C ILE A 73 17.47 7.91 11.27
N LEU A 74 16.87 8.05 10.10
CA LEU A 74 17.00 9.19 9.21
C LEU A 74 15.71 10.02 9.31
N SER A 75 15.73 11.10 10.08
CA SER A 75 14.58 11.98 10.30
C SER A 75 14.63 13.18 9.36
N PHE A 76 13.56 13.36 8.59
CA PHE A 76 13.34 14.46 7.65
C PHE A 76 12.37 15.51 8.19
N LYS A 77 12.17 15.54 9.51
CA LYS A 77 11.26 16.49 10.18
C LYS A 77 11.55 17.95 9.86
N GLU A 78 12.82 18.27 9.59
CA GLU A 78 13.31 19.61 9.22
C GLU A 78 13.62 19.71 7.71
N GLN A 79 13.00 18.88 6.87
CA GLN A 79 13.21 18.87 5.42
C GLN A 79 12.77 20.20 4.79
N THR A 80 13.73 20.89 4.19
CA THR A 80 13.53 22.17 3.49
C THR A 80 13.54 22.03 1.97
N ASP A 81 14.14 20.96 1.45
CA ASP A 81 14.36 20.75 0.02
C ASP A 81 14.06 19.30 -0.40
N GLY A 82 13.58 19.15 -1.63
CA GLY A 82 12.95 17.92 -2.12
C GLY A 82 11.62 17.59 -1.42
N ALA A 83 11.02 16.48 -1.82
CA ALA A 83 9.83 15.93 -1.17
C ALA A 83 10.12 14.57 -0.55
N GLU A 84 10.95 13.76 -1.19
CA GLU A 84 11.23 12.41 -0.73
C GLU A 84 12.27 12.37 0.39
N GLY A 85 12.22 11.37 1.27
CA GLY A 85 13.31 11.09 2.19
C GLY A 85 14.51 10.52 1.43
N ILE A 86 14.31 9.36 0.81
CA ILE A 86 15.28 8.71 -0.08
C ILE A 86 14.66 8.54 -1.46
N ARG A 87 15.42 8.88 -2.50
CA ARG A 87 15.07 8.64 -3.90
C ARG A 87 16.12 7.77 -4.58
N VAL A 88 15.68 6.65 -5.17
CA VAL A 88 16.50 5.81 -6.05
C VAL A 88 15.91 5.84 -7.45
N SER A 89 16.73 6.11 -8.47
CA SER A 89 16.26 6.11 -9.86
C SER A 89 17.24 5.43 -10.80
N ASP A 90 16.69 4.73 -11.81
CA ASP A 90 17.44 4.13 -12.92
C ASP A 90 18.58 3.18 -12.45
N GLY A 91 18.32 2.44 -11.37
CA GLY A 91 19.29 1.56 -10.73
C GLY A 91 19.16 0.08 -11.11
N VAL A 92 20.19 -0.71 -10.81
CA VAL A 92 20.17 -2.17 -10.96
C VAL A 92 20.73 -2.84 -9.71
N ASP A 93 20.06 -3.85 -9.17
CA ASP A 93 20.49 -4.60 -7.97
C ASP A 93 20.78 -3.67 -6.78
N ILE A 94 19.76 -2.93 -6.31
CA ILE A 94 19.88 -2.00 -5.18
C ILE A 94 19.26 -2.63 -3.94
N VAL A 95 19.98 -2.56 -2.82
CA VAL A 95 19.54 -3.07 -1.52
C VAL A 95 19.50 -1.93 -0.51
N LEU A 96 18.34 -1.73 0.11
CA LEU A 96 18.12 -0.83 1.24
C LEU A 96 17.80 -1.68 2.46
N GLU A 97 18.64 -1.66 3.49
CA GLU A 97 18.42 -2.53 4.64
C GLU A 97 18.80 -1.96 6.01
N GLY A 98 17.99 -2.29 7.03
CA GLY A 98 18.35 -2.10 8.43
C GLY A 98 18.33 -0.64 8.90
N PHE A 99 17.41 0.20 8.44
CA PHE A 99 17.28 1.58 8.91
C PHE A 99 15.83 2.07 8.87
N THR A 100 15.60 3.23 9.48
CA THR A 100 14.31 3.94 9.49
C THR A 100 14.40 5.25 8.72
N VAL A 101 13.36 5.59 7.95
CA VAL A 101 13.11 6.93 7.41
C VAL A 101 11.87 7.52 8.08
N GLN A 102 12.00 8.71 8.65
CA GLN A 102 10.94 9.38 9.39
C GLN A 102 10.60 10.76 8.85
N ASP A 103 9.33 11.12 8.93
CA ASP A 103 8.83 12.50 8.75
C ASP A 103 9.25 13.17 7.43
N ALA A 104 9.35 12.41 6.34
CA ALA A 104 9.53 12.98 5.01
C ALA A 104 8.35 13.90 4.66
N LYS A 105 8.64 15.01 3.98
CA LYS A 105 7.60 15.98 3.59
C LYS A 105 6.62 15.40 2.56
N GLY A 106 7.14 14.58 1.65
CA GLY A 106 6.41 13.73 0.71
C GLY A 106 6.79 12.28 0.97
N ASP A 107 7.01 11.49 -0.07
CA ASP A 107 7.22 10.04 0.04
C ASP A 107 8.45 9.68 0.87
N ALA A 108 8.38 8.66 1.74
CA ALA A 108 9.52 8.33 2.59
C ALA A 108 10.66 7.72 1.77
N ILE A 109 10.42 6.64 1.03
CA ILE A 109 11.42 6.02 0.14
C ILE A 109 10.79 5.72 -1.22
N LYS A 110 11.22 6.46 -2.25
CA LYS A 110 10.76 6.30 -3.62
C LYS A 110 11.83 5.64 -4.48
N THR A 111 11.46 4.60 -5.21
CA THR A 111 12.35 3.94 -6.18
C THR A 111 11.68 3.86 -7.54
N MET A 112 12.33 4.35 -8.58
CA MET A 112 11.74 4.45 -9.92
C MET A 112 12.67 3.89 -10.99
N HIS A 113 12.13 3.09 -11.92
CA HIS A 113 12.93 2.46 -13.00
C HIS A 113 14.10 1.61 -12.49
N VAL A 114 13.91 0.95 -11.34
CA VAL A 114 14.94 0.06 -10.77
C VAL A 114 14.65 -1.39 -11.15
N ASN A 115 15.67 -2.10 -11.64
CA ASN A 115 15.61 -3.55 -11.83
C ASN A 115 16.36 -4.25 -10.69
N GLY A 116 15.65 -4.96 -9.83
CA GLY A 116 16.24 -5.61 -8.64
C GLY A 116 16.34 -4.65 -7.47
N ILE A 117 15.21 -4.17 -6.94
CA ILE A 117 15.17 -3.38 -5.70
C ILE A 117 14.77 -4.28 -4.52
N VAL A 118 15.56 -4.24 -3.45
CA VAL A 118 15.30 -4.97 -2.21
C VAL A 118 15.18 -3.98 -1.05
N PHE A 119 14.04 -3.99 -0.39
CA PHE A 119 13.84 -3.38 0.93
C PHE A 119 13.86 -4.50 1.96
N LYS A 120 14.79 -4.47 2.90
CA LYS A 120 14.92 -5.51 3.91
C LYS A 120 15.07 -4.94 5.30
N SER A 121 14.10 -5.18 6.18
CA SER A 121 14.15 -4.60 7.54
C SER A 121 14.33 -3.08 7.49
N VAL A 122 13.46 -2.43 6.72
CA VAL A 122 13.37 -0.96 6.61
C VAL A 122 12.04 -0.50 7.18
N LYS A 123 12.06 0.56 8.00
CA LYS A 123 10.85 1.20 8.54
C LYS A 123 10.64 2.58 7.92
N THR A 124 9.40 2.90 7.58
CA THR A 124 8.95 4.26 7.24
C THR A 124 7.88 4.70 8.22
N GLU A 125 7.96 5.94 8.69
CA GLU A 125 7.07 6.42 9.76
C GLU A 125 6.87 7.93 9.73
N TRP A 126 5.61 8.38 9.78
CA TRP A 126 5.28 9.75 10.18
C TRP A 126 4.99 9.78 11.68
N THR A 127 5.94 10.32 12.45
CA THR A 127 5.94 10.25 13.91
C THR A 127 4.85 11.09 14.58
N GLY A 128 4.26 12.03 13.82
CA GLY A 128 3.08 12.78 14.23
C GLY A 128 1.77 11.97 14.17
N GLY A 129 1.82 10.72 13.72
CA GLY A 129 0.66 9.87 13.50
C GLY A 129 -0.10 10.20 12.20
N PRO A 130 -1.22 9.52 11.95
CA PRO A 130 -2.05 9.70 10.76
C PRO A 130 -2.46 11.16 10.53
N ASN A 131 -2.12 11.71 9.37
CA ASN A 131 -2.46 13.08 9.00
C ASN A 131 -2.57 13.22 7.47
N PRO A 132 -3.59 13.94 6.93
CA PRO A 132 -3.71 14.19 5.50
C PRO A 132 -2.53 14.96 4.88
N LYS A 133 -1.69 15.60 5.70
CA LYS A 133 -0.47 16.32 5.28
C LYS A 133 0.80 15.46 5.29
N ASN A 134 0.71 14.22 5.74
CA ASN A 134 1.84 13.29 5.64
C ASN A 134 2.14 12.99 4.18
N GLY A 135 3.33 12.47 3.91
CA GLY A 135 3.67 11.97 2.59
C GLY A 135 2.73 10.85 2.14
N GLY A 136 2.56 10.73 0.83
CA GLY A 136 1.63 9.78 0.23
C GLY A 136 2.07 8.35 0.50
N TYR A 137 3.33 8.05 0.22
CA TYR A 137 3.81 6.67 0.21
C TYR A 137 4.99 6.42 1.15
N GLY A 138 4.92 5.35 1.95
CA GLY A 138 6.02 4.89 2.79
C GLY A 138 7.14 4.26 1.96
N LEU A 139 6.95 3.00 1.55
CA LEU A 139 7.80 2.34 0.55
C LEU A 139 7.13 2.47 -0.81
N TYR A 140 7.85 3.00 -1.80
CA TYR A 140 7.27 3.36 -3.10
C TYR A 140 8.15 2.94 -4.30
N PRO A 141 8.29 1.64 -4.58
CA PRO A 141 8.68 1.16 -5.91
C PRO A 141 7.60 1.44 -6.96
N VAL A 142 8.01 2.12 -8.03
CA VAL A 142 7.18 2.43 -9.18
C VAL A 142 7.92 2.20 -10.49
N GLN A 143 7.27 1.58 -11.48
CA GLN A 143 7.91 1.24 -12.74
C GLN A 143 9.21 0.44 -12.57
N CYS A 144 9.21 -0.49 -11.61
CA CYS A 144 10.34 -1.35 -11.28
C CYS A 144 10.10 -2.78 -11.74
N THR A 145 11.18 -3.55 -11.86
CA THR A 145 11.12 -5.01 -12.10
C THR A 145 11.93 -5.71 -11.02
N ASN A 146 11.53 -6.92 -10.60
CA ASN A 146 12.19 -7.69 -9.55
C ASN A 146 12.22 -6.90 -8.21
N VAL A 147 11.03 -6.65 -7.67
CA VAL A 147 10.85 -5.91 -6.41
C VAL A 147 10.73 -6.90 -5.25
N THR A 148 11.52 -6.72 -4.20
CA THR A 148 11.37 -7.47 -2.94
C THR A 148 11.23 -6.52 -1.76
N ILE A 149 10.14 -6.66 -1.01
CA ILE A 149 9.90 -6.00 0.27
C ILE A 149 9.79 -7.11 1.33
N ASP A 150 10.74 -7.17 2.26
CA ASP A 150 10.85 -8.24 3.26
C ASP A 150 11.12 -7.66 4.65
N LYS A 151 10.29 -8.03 5.63
CA LYS A 151 10.44 -7.59 7.04
C LYS A 151 10.41 -6.08 7.23
N CYS A 152 9.63 -5.38 6.42
CA CYS A 152 9.50 -3.93 6.48
C CYS A 152 8.34 -3.50 7.38
N VAL A 153 8.38 -2.24 7.82
CA VAL A 153 7.32 -1.61 8.61
C VAL A 153 6.93 -0.28 7.99
N ALA A 154 5.64 0.01 7.82
CA ALA A 154 5.17 1.29 7.28
C ALA A 154 4.01 1.88 8.09
N ILE A 155 4.17 3.13 8.53
CA ILE A 155 3.28 3.77 9.50
C ILE A 155 2.94 5.21 9.11
N GLY A 156 1.66 5.55 9.07
CA GLY A 156 1.20 6.95 8.98
C GLY A 156 1.14 7.55 7.57
N ALA A 157 1.29 6.77 6.50
CA ALA A 157 1.24 7.26 5.13
C ALA A 157 -0.17 7.76 4.76
N SER A 158 -0.26 8.93 4.11
CA SER A 158 -1.56 9.52 3.71
C SER A 158 -2.18 8.90 2.47
N ASP A 159 -1.48 7.99 1.81
CA ASP A 159 -1.97 7.16 0.72
C ASP A 159 -1.74 5.67 1.04
N ALA A 160 -0.52 5.15 0.87
CA ALA A 160 -0.21 3.76 1.16
C ALA A 160 1.11 3.58 1.92
N GLY A 161 1.08 2.74 2.96
CA GLY A 161 2.27 2.42 3.75
C GLY A 161 3.31 1.69 2.91
N ILE A 162 2.90 0.56 2.33
CA ILE A 162 3.69 -0.21 1.36
C ILE A 162 2.97 -0.16 0.02
N TYR A 163 3.54 0.53 -0.95
CA TYR A 163 2.97 0.69 -2.28
C TYR A 163 3.90 0.07 -3.33
N VAL A 164 3.34 -0.69 -4.27
CA VAL A 164 4.06 -1.15 -5.47
C VAL A 164 3.24 -0.85 -6.70
N GLY A 165 3.71 0.09 -7.53
CA GLY A 165 2.96 0.61 -8.66
C GLY A 165 3.61 0.33 -10.01
N GLN A 166 2.81 0.01 -11.01
CA GLN A 166 3.26 -0.11 -12.42
C GLN A 166 4.51 -1.00 -12.57
N SER A 167 4.64 -2.03 -11.74
CA SER A 167 5.86 -2.83 -11.59
C SER A 167 5.61 -4.29 -11.95
N GLN A 168 6.69 -5.07 -12.02
CA GLN A 168 6.64 -6.48 -12.40
C GLN A 168 7.54 -7.35 -11.54
N ASP A 169 7.14 -8.61 -11.32
CA ASP A 169 7.90 -9.59 -10.54
C ASP A 169 8.14 -9.11 -9.10
N ILE A 170 7.07 -9.15 -8.31
CA ILE A 170 6.97 -8.47 -7.02
C ILE A 170 6.77 -9.48 -5.91
N ILE A 171 7.53 -9.32 -4.83
CA ILE A 171 7.37 -10.05 -3.58
C ILE A 171 7.22 -9.04 -2.44
N VAL A 172 6.12 -9.10 -1.71
CA VAL A 172 5.89 -8.36 -0.46
C VAL A 172 5.61 -9.37 0.64
N LYS A 173 6.52 -9.51 1.60
CA LYS A 173 6.39 -10.53 2.64
C LYS A 173 6.91 -10.14 4.01
N ASN A 174 6.45 -10.86 5.03
CA ASN A 174 6.88 -10.72 6.43
C ASN A 174 6.80 -9.28 6.96
N SER A 175 5.98 -8.42 6.36
CA SER A 175 5.99 -6.98 6.61
C SER A 175 4.74 -6.55 7.37
N VAL A 176 4.84 -5.41 8.05
CA VAL A 176 3.78 -4.85 8.88
C VAL A 176 3.39 -3.47 8.35
N ALA A 177 2.11 -3.24 8.10
CA ALA A 177 1.60 -1.93 7.71
C ALA A 177 0.41 -1.54 8.58
N HIS A 178 0.54 -0.42 9.31
CA HIS A 178 -0.53 0.06 10.19
C HIS A 178 -0.67 1.57 10.23
N HIS A 179 -1.86 2.05 10.57
CA HIS A 179 -2.15 3.48 10.68
C HIS A 179 -1.90 4.25 9.37
N ASN A 180 -2.03 3.60 8.22
CA ASN A 180 -2.00 4.22 6.90
C ASN A 180 -3.45 4.38 6.38
N VAL A 181 -3.63 5.11 5.28
CA VAL A 181 -4.90 5.00 4.53
C VAL A 181 -5.01 3.57 3.96
N ALA A 182 -4.10 3.17 3.08
CA ALA A 182 -3.93 1.80 2.65
C ALA A 182 -2.71 1.17 3.35
N GLY A 183 -2.86 0.00 3.96
CA GLY A 183 -1.72 -0.72 4.53
C GLY A 183 -0.73 -1.12 3.43
N ILE A 184 -1.20 -1.98 2.52
CA ILE A 184 -0.44 -2.46 1.36
C ILE A 184 -1.25 -2.19 0.09
N GLU A 185 -0.61 -1.67 -0.96
CA GLU A 185 -1.24 -1.45 -2.26
C GLU A 185 -0.39 -2.00 -3.41
N ILE A 186 -1.03 -2.77 -4.28
CA ILE A 186 -0.47 -3.24 -5.56
C ILE A 186 -1.27 -2.55 -6.66
N GLU A 187 -0.67 -1.56 -7.31
CA GLU A 187 -1.31 -0.74 -8.34
C GLU A 187 -0.76 -1.07 -9.74
N ASN A 188 -1.64 -1.38 -10.69
CA ASN A 188 -1.34 -1.62 -12.10
C ASN A 188 -0.11 -2.51 -12.30
N SER A 189 0.06 -3.54 -11.46
CA SER A 189 1.29 -4.33 -11.37
C SER A 189 1.04 -5.79 -11.73
N ILE A 190 2.08 -6.47 -12.25
CA ILE A 190 1.96 -7.82 -12.80
C ILE A 190 2.87 -8.79 -12.06
N ARG A 191 2.41 -10.04 -11.83
CA ARG A 191 3.18 -11.10 -11.15
C ARG A 191 3.59 -10.68 -9.74
N ALA A 192 2.60 -10.42 -8.88
CA ALA A 192 2.82 -10.01 -7.49
C ALA A 192 2.43 -11.11 -6.51
N LYS A 193 3.30 -11.37 -5.53
CA LYS A 193 3.04 -12.27 -4.40
C LYS A 193 3.09 -11.46 -3.10
N VAL A 194 1.96 -11.36 -2.42
CA VAL A 194 1.79 -10.61 -1.17
C VAL A 194 1.39 -11.59 -0.07
N PHE A 195 2.34 -11.93 0.81
CA PHE A 195 2.13 -13.01 1.77
C PHE A 195 2.86 -12.90 3.10
N ASP A 196 2.36 -13.58 4.13
CA ASP A 196 2.91 -13.55 5.49
C ASP A 196 3.03 -12.11 6.04
N ASN A 197 2.16 -11.18 5.61
CA ASN A 197 2.13 -9.80 6.12
C ASN A 197 1.06 -9.61 7.18
N GLU A 198 1.22 -8.56 7.99
CA GLU A 198 0.22 -8.09 8.94
C GLU A 198 -0.20 -6.65 8.58
N ALA A 199 -1.49 -6.46 8.32
CA ALA A 199 -2.05 -5.16 7.97
C ALA A 199 -3.21 -4.82 8.90
N TYR A 200 -3.02 -3.82 9.76
CA TYR A 200 -3.99 -3.48 10.80
C TYR A 200 -4.12 -2.00 11.10
N GLU A 201 -5.25 -1.59 11.65
CA GLU A 201 -5.52 -0.18 12.02
C GLU A 201 -5.24 0.81 10.87
N ASN A 202 -5.40 0.36 9.62
CA ASN A 202 -5.47 1.23 8.45
C ASN A 202 -6.93 1.61 8.14
N ALA A 203 -7.18 2.45 7.14
CA ALA A 203 -8.54 2.61 6.61
C ALA A 203 -8.94 1.43 5.70
N GLY A 204 -7.99 0.97 4.87
CA GLY A 204 -8.03 -0.26 4.09
C GLY A 204 -6.76 -1.09 4.32
N GLY A 205 -6.89 -2.40 4.55
CA GLY A 205 -5.76 -3.27 4.85
C GLY A 205 -4.87 -3.53 3.63
N LEU A 206 -5.44 -4.09 2.57
CA LEU A 206 -4.73 -4.46 1.33
C LEU A 206 -5.55 -4.06 0.10
N LEU A 207 -4.93 -3.40 -0.86
CA LEU A 207 -5.54 -2.95 -2.10
C LEU A 207 -4.85 -3.58 -3.32
N VAL A 208 -5.63 -4.05 -4.29
CA VAL A 208 -5.15 -4.55 -5.59
C VAL A 208 -5.90 -3.82 -6.67
N PHE A 209 -5.29 -2.77 -7.20
CA PHE A 209 -5.96 -1.76 -8.03
C PHE A 209 -5.39 -1.70 -9.43
N ASP A 210 -6.27 -1.57 -10.42
CA ASP A 210 -5.93 -1.08 -11.75
C ASP A 210 -6.63 0.26 -11.96
N LEU A 211 -5.88 1.32 -12.23
CA LEU A 211 -6.37 2.68 -12.47
C LEU A 211 -6.11 3.12 -13.93
N PRO A 212 -6.96 4.00 -14.49
CA PRO A 212 -6.78 4.54 -15.84
C PRO A 212 -5.62 5.54 -15.92
N ASP A 213 -5.22 5.91 -17.14
CA ASP A 213 -4.30 7.00 -17.44
C ASP A 213 -2.84 6.78 -16.97
N LEU A 214 -2.48 5.56 -16.54
CA LEU A 214 -1.12 5.17 -16.15
C LEU A 214 -0.31 4.57 -17.31
N ILE A 215 1.02 4.46 -17.17
CA ILE A 215 1.89 3.90 -18.22
C ILE A 215 1.62 2.40 -18.36
N GLN A 216 1.60 1.68 -17.23
CA GLN A 216 1.17 0.29 -17.20
C GLN A 216 -0.37 0.24 -17.14
N LYS A 217 -1.01 -0.20 -18.22
CA LYS A 217 -2.48 -0.14 -18.39
C LYS A 217 -3.27 -1.21 -17.66
N LYS A 218 -2.60 -2.28 -17.22
CA LYS A 218 -3.21 -3.42 -16.53
C LYS A 218 -2.25 -4.01 -15.52
N GLY A 219 -2.80 -4.48 -14.41
CA GLY A 219 -2.16 -5.44 -13.53
C GLY A 219 -2.57 -6.87 -13.86
N GLY A 220 -2.23 -7.77 -12.94
CA GLY A 220 -2.74 -9.15 -12.90
C GLY A 220 -1.69 -10.19 -12.56
N ASP A 221 -2.14 -11.43 -12.37
CA ASP A 221 -1.34 -12.49 -11.74
C ASP A 221 -0.85 -12.04 -10.35
N VAL A 222 -1.84 -11.69 -9.52
CA VAL A 222 -1.62 -11.22 -8.14
C VAL A 222 -2.10 -12.30 -7.18
N GLN A 223 -1.21 -12.78 -6.32
CA GLN A 223 -1.52 -13.76 -5.28
C GLN A 223 -1.41 -13.09 -3.91
N VAL A 224 -2.49 -13.15 -3.14
CA VAL A 224 -2.60 -12.63 -1.77
C VAL A 224 -2.86 -13.79 -0.83
N TYR A 225 -1.89 -14.19 -0.01
CA TYR A 225 -2.04 -15.38 0.83
C TYR A 225 -1.33 -15.35 2.17
N HIS A 226 -1.81 -16.11 3.15
CA HIS A 226 -1.23 -16.16 4.51
C HIS A 226 -1.11 -14.80 5.23
N ASN A 227 -1.84 -13.77 4.80
CA ASN A 227 -1.81 -12.47 5.47
C ASN A 227 -2.78 -12.44 6.67
N HIS A 228 -2.40 -11.70 7.69
CA HIS A 228 -3.26 -11.32 8.80
C HIS A 228 -3.75 -9.88 8.59
N ILE A 229 -4.99 -9.73 8.15
CA ILE A 229 -5.57 -8.45 7.76
C ILE A 229 -6.70 -8.14 8.74
N HIS A 230 -6.44 -7.29 9.72
CA HIS A 230 -7.35 -7.15 10.84
C HIS A 230 -7.54 -5.73 11.37
N ASP A 231 -8.69 -5.45 11.95
CA ASP A 231 -8.97 -4.18 12.64
C ASP A 231 -8.68 -2.92 11.78
N ASN A 232 -8.79 -3.00 10.45
CA ASN A 232 -8.56 -1.87 9.54
C ASN A 232 -9.74 -0.90 9.55
N ASN A 233 -9.99 -0.29 10.71
CA ASN A 233 -11.14 0.56 11.01
C ASN A 233 -10.75 2.03 11.26
N PHE A 234 -9.49 2.39 10.98
CA PHE A 234 -9.00 3.75 11.20
C PHE A 234 -9.61 4.72 10.18
N GLU A 235 -9.98 5.93 10.61
CA GLU A 235 -10.65 6.89 9.73
C GLU A 235 -9.79 7.20 8.49
N ASN A 236 -10.41 7.16 7.30
CA ASN A 236 -9.69 7.48 6.07
C ASN A 236 -9.29 8.95 6.07
N PHE A 237 -7.98 9.21 6.07
CA PHE A 237 -7.38 10.53 6.13
C PHE A 237 -6.69 10.94 4.82
N ALA A 238 -7.01 10.27 3.70
CA ALA A 238 -6.46 10.62 2.40
C ALA A 238 -6.83 12.04 2.00
N SER A 239 -5.93 12.68 1.24
CA SER A 239 -6.23 13.96 0.61
C SER A 239 -7.40 13.83 -0.38
N LYS A 240 -8.32 14.81 -0.35
CA LYS A 240 -9.46 14.85 -1.27
C LYS A 240 -8.98 14.84 -2.72
N GLY A 241 -9.52 13.93 -3.52
CA GLY A 241 -9.18 13.78 -4.94
C GLY A 241 -8.40 12.51 -5.24
N ASN A 242 -7.61 12.00 -4.28
CA ASN A 242 -6.93 10.71 -4.40
C ASN A 242 -7.96 9.58 -4.52
N ILE A 243 -7.62 8.52 -5.26
CA ILE A 243 -8.54 7.40 -5.45
C ILE A 243 -8.77 6.66 -4.12
N VAL A 244 -7.71 6.47 -3.32
CA VAL A 244 -7.79 5.84 -2.01
C VAL A 244 -8.69 6.57 -1.00
N ALA A 245 -9.02 7.85 -1.25
CA ALA A 245 -9.99 8.58 -0.44
C ALA A 245 -11.43 8.03 -0.56
N ASN A 246 -11.70 7.19 -1.56
CA ASN A 246 -12.98 6.50 -1.77
C ASN A 246 -12.95 5.05 -1.25
N VAL A 247 -11.86 4.62 -0.61
CA VAL A 247 -11.81 3.33 0.07
C VAL A 247 -12.66 3.42 1.34
N PRO A 248 -13.71 2.59 1.48
CA PRO A 248 -14.51 2.57 2.70
C PRO A 248 -13.63 2.24 3.90
N THR A 249 -13.63 3.07 4.95
CA THR A 249 -12.99 2.70 6.23
C THR A 249 -13.58 1.39 6.74
N GLY A 250 -12.77 0.49 7.30
CA GLY A 250 -13.24 -0.83 7.71
C GLY A 250 -13.03 -1.89 6.65
N THR A 251 -12.15 -1.66 5.68
CA THR A 251 -11.91 -2.58 4.55
C THR A 251 -10.72 -3.48 4.83
N GLY A 252 -10.89 -4.79 4.71
CA GLY A 252 -9.80 -5.77 4.73
C GLY A 252 -9.06 -5.78 3.40
N LEU A 253 -9.70 -6.31 2.36
CA LEU A 253 -9.19 -6.34 0.98
C LEU A 253 -10.13 -5.59 0.02
N LEU A 254 -9.57 -4.85 -0.94
CA LEU A 254 -10.33 -4.33 -2.07
C LEU A 254 -9.61 -4.57 -3.39
N ILE A 255 -10.28 -5.27 -4.31
CA ILE A 255 -9.84 -5.49 -5.68
C ILE A 255 -10.62 -4.53 -6.57
N LEU A 256 -9.92 -3.60 -7.22
CA LEU A 256 -10.50 -2.57 -8.09
C LEU A 256 -10.05 -2.79 -9.52
N ALA A 257 -10.96 -3.22 -10.39
CA ALA A 257 -10.76 -3.42 -11.83
C ALA A 257 -9.67 -4.44 -12.26
N THR A 258 -8.80 -4.88 -11.34
CA THR A 258 -7.73 -5.83 -11.63
C THR A 258 -8.28 -7.21 -11.99
N LYS A 259 -7.51 -7.93 -12.80
CA LYS A 259 -7.84 -9.27 -13.29
C LYS A 259 -6.79 -10.29 -12.88
N GLY A 260 -7.18 -11.55 -12.72
CA GLY A 260 -6.23 -12.61 -12.37
C GLY A 260 -5.68 -12.41 -10.96
N VAL A 261 -6.59 -12.35 -9.98
CA VAL A 261 -6.25 -12.20 -8.56
C VAL A 261 -6.69 -13.44 -7.80
N GLU A 262 -5.78 -14.04 -7.06
CA GLU A 262 -6.00 -15.22 -6.24
C GLU A 262 -5.77 -14.87 -4.77
N VAL A 263 -6.76 -15.12 -3.92
CA VAL A 263 -6.79 -14.73 -2.51
C VAL A 263 -7.08 -15.97 -1.67
N TYR A 264 -6.08 -16.45 -0.93
CA TYR A 264 -6.22 -17.71 -0.21
C TYR A 264 -5.47 -17.81 1.11
N ASP A 265 -5.99 -18.63 2.02
CA ASP A 265 -5.39 -18.88 3.34
C ASP A 265 -5.08 -17.60 4.15
N ASN A 266 -5.82 -16.52 3.92
CA ASN A 266 -5.70 -15.29 4.71
C ASN A 266 -6.68 -15.30 5.90
N LYS A 267 -6.37 -14.46 6.90
CA LYS A 267 -7.26 -14.17 8.03
C LYS A 267 -7.73 -12.72 7.95
N PHE A 268 -9.01 -12.53 7.67
CA PHE A 268 -9.69 -11.24 7.66
C PHE A 268 -10.50 -11.07 8.93
N ILE A 269 -9.95 -10.36 9.92
CA ILE A 269 -10.50 -10.33 11.28
C ILE A 269 -10.93 -8.91 11.66
N ASN A 270 -12.17 -8.70 12.08
CA ASN A 270 -12.67 -7.42 12.61
C ASN A 270 -12.51 -6.19 11.68
N ASN A 271 -12.43 -6.38 10.36
CA ASN A 271 -12.61 -5.29 9.40
C ASN A 271 -14.10 -4.96 9.30
N GLN A 272 -14.54 -3.82 9.84
CA GLN A 272 -15.94 -3.58 10.21
C GLN A 272 -16.89 -3.36 9.02
N SER A 273 -16.38 -2.87 7.88
CA SER A 273 -17.23 -2.50 6.75
C SER A 273 -17.19 -3.57 5.64
N VAL A 274 -15.99 -3.93 5.18
CA VAL A 274 -15.79 -4.84 4.04
C VAL A 274 -14.71 -5.85 4.41
N GLY A 275 -15.01 -7.15 4.36
CA GLY A 275 -13.97 -8.19 4.50
C GLY A 275 -13.11 -8.23 3.24
N ALA A 276 -13.73 -8.54 2.10
CA ALA A 276 -13.15 -8.42 0.77
C ALA A 276 -14.14 -7.77 -0.21
N GLY A 277 -13.68 -6.83 -1.03
CA GLY A 277 -14.46 -6.20 -2.08
C GLY A 277 -13.92 -6.54 -3.47
N ILE A 278 -14.80 -6.82 -4.41
CA ILE A 278 -14.51 -6.96 -5.84
C ILE A 278 -15.34 -5.91 -6.56
N VAL A 279 -14.69 -4.87 -7.05
CA VAL A 279 -15.38 -3.71 -7.64
C VAL A 279 -14.75 -3.32 -8.97
N SER A 280 -15.58 -2.90 -9.91
CA SER A 280 -15.18 -2.21 -11.12
C SER A 280 -14.93 -0.74 -10.85
N TYR A 281 -14.18 -0.10 -11.74
CA TYR A 281 -13.96 1.34 -11.70
C TYR A 281 -15.24 2.17 -11.86
N TYR A 282 -16.29 1.62 -12.48
CA TYR A 282 -17.58 2.29 -12.59
C TYR A 282 -18.21 2.60 -11.22
N THR A 283 -17.88 1.79 -10.20
CA THR A 283 -18.29 2.03 -8.82
C THR A 283 -17.78 3.37 -8.28
N MET A 284 -16.66 3.88 -8.80
CA MET A 284 -16.08 5.17 -8.42
C MET A 284 -16.81 6.38 -9.03
N GLN A 285 -17.75 6.16 -9.97
CA GLN A 285 -18.49 7.21 -10.69
C GLN A 285 -17.61 8.29 -11.34
N LYS A 286 -16.37 7.94 -11.67
CA LYS A 286 -15.42 8.82 -12.35
C LYS A 286 -15.40 8.51 -13.85
N PRO A 287 -15.25 9.53 -14.71
CA PRO A 287 -15.17 9.31 -16.15
C PRO A 287 -13.90 8.54 -16.52
N ILE A 288 -14.01 7.64 -17.48
CA ILE A 288 -12.88 6.92 -18.07
C ILE A 288 -12.57 7.55 -19.42
N LYS A 289 -11.37 8.13 -19.56
CA LYS A 289 -10.88 8.70 -20.82
C LYS A 289 -9.93 7.76 -21.57
N ASP A 290 -9.23 6.93 -20.81
CA ASP A 290 -8.31 5.93 -21.33
C ASP A 290 -9.05 4.80 -22.06
N LYS A 291 -8.89 4.74 -23.39
CA LYS A 291 -9.52 3.70 -24.23
C LYS A 291 -8.89 2.32 -24.08
N GLN A 292 -7.67 2.24 -23.52
CA GLN A 292 -6.95 0.99 -23.32
C GLN A 292 -7.21 0.39 -21.94
N TYR A 293 -7.80 1.16 -21.03
CA TYR A 293 -8.15 0.71 -19.69
C TYR A 293 -9.36 -0.24 -19.72
N ASP A 294 -9.27 -1.33 -18.97
CA ASP A 294 -10.38 -2.25 -18.74
C ASP A 294 -10.91 -2.06 -17.31
N PRO A 295 -12.10 -1.48 -17.12
CA PRO A 295 -12.57 -1.08 -15.79
C PRO A 295 -13.20 -2.20 -14.98
N VAL A 296 -13.34 -3.41 -15.53
CA VAL A 296 -14.13 -4.49 -14.90
C VAL A 296 -13.24 -5.66 -14.48
N PRO A 297 -13.30 -6.10 -13.21
CA PRO A 297 -12.52 -7.23 -12.74
C PRO A 297 -13.02 -8.55 -13.34
N SER A 298 -12.10 -9.50 -13.50
CA SER A 298 -12.40 -10.86 -13.99
C SER A 298 -11.29 -11.82 -13.60
N ASN A 299 -11.55 -13.13 -13.63
CA ASN A 299 -10.58 -14.15 -13.21
C ASN A 299 -10.13 -13.92 -11.76
N ILE A 300 -11.08 -13.90 -10.83
CA ILE A 300 -10.84 -13.67 -9.41
C ILE A 300 -11.16 -14.95 -8.65
N SER A 301 -10.26 -15.38 -7.78
CA SER A 301 -10.46 -16.56 -6.93
C SER A 301 -10.26 -16.17 -5.47
N ILE A 302 -11.27 -16.38 -4.63
CA ILE A 302 -11.22 -16.15 -3.18
C ILE A 302 -11.58 -17.45 -2.48
N HIS A 303 -10.62 -18.13 -1.87
CA HIS A 303 -10.87 -19.43 -1.26
C HIS A 303 -10.04 -19.73 -0.03
N ASP A 304 -10.54 -20.63 0.81
CA ASP A 304 -9.83 -21.12 2.00
C ASP A 304 -9.41 -20.01 3.00
N ASN A 305 -10.04 -18.83 2.92
CA ASN A 305 -9.80 -17.74 3.86
C ASN A 305 -10.69 -17.87 5.09
N VAL A 306 -10.29 -17.20 6.17
CA VAL A 306 -11.11 -17.02 7.37
C VAL A 306 -11.60 -15.58 7.43
N PHE A 307 -12.93 -15.40 7.38
CA PHE A 307 -13.58 -14.13 7.67
C PHE A 307 -14.24 -14.19 9.04
N GLU A 308 -13.87 -13.27 9.92
CA GLU A 308 -14.49 -13.11 11.23
C GLU A 308 -14.71 -11.63 11.53
N ARG A 309 -15.91 -11.28 12.00
CA ARG A 309 -16.25 -9.91 12.35
C ARG A 309 -17.22 -9.91 13.53
N LYS A 310 -16.95 -9.06 14.52
CA LYS A 310 -17.90 -8.77 15.58
C LYS A 310 -19.16 -8.11 14.98
N PRO A 311 -20.38 -8.46 15.43
CA PRO A 311 -21.62 -7.82 14.96
C PRO A 311 -21.66 -6.34 15.38
N THR A 312 -21.13 -5.49 14.51
CA THR A 312 -21.11 -4.03 14.68
C THR A 312 -21.54 -3.39 13.37
N PRO A 313 -22.28 -2.26 13.42
CA PRO A 313 -22.52 -1.47 12.22
C PRO A 313 -21.20 -1.11 11.52
N PRO A 314 -21.20 -0.93 10.18
CA PRO A 314 -19.99 -0.52 9.48
C PRO A 314 -19.54 0.86 9.97
N VAL A 315 -18.22 1.01 10.18
CA VAL A 315 -17.60 2.28 10.58
C VAL A 315 -17.53 3.29 9.42
N SER A 316 -17.67 2.79 8.19
CA SER A 316 -17.51 3.61 6.99
C SER A 316 -18.57 4.72 6.87
N LYS A 317 -18.08 5.93 6.57
CA LYS A 317 -18.90 7.07 6.13
C LYS A 317 -18.93 7.21 4.59
N ASP A 318 -18.24 6.32 3.87
CA ASP A 318 -18.27 6.26 2.41
C ASP A 318 -19.67 5.83 1.90
N PRO A 319 -20.17 6.35 0.76
CA PRO A 319 -21.48 5.99 0.22
C PRO A 319 -21.71 4.49 0.07
N ILE A 320 -20.73 3.70 -0.37
CA ILE A 320 -20.88 2.25 -0.54
C ILE A 320 -21.09 1.59 0.82
N GLY A 321 -20.22 1.91 1.79
CA GLY A 321 -20.32 1.40 3.14
C GLY A 321 -21.66 1.75 3.80
N MET A 322 -22.13 2.98 3.58
CA MET A 322 -23.43 3.43 4.09
C MET A 322 -24.62 2.74 3.42
N ILE A 323 -24.61 2.57 2.10
CA ILE A 323 -25.71 1.94 1.36
C ILE A 323 -25.87 0.47 1.74
N VAL A 324 -24.77 -0.28 1.77
CA VAL A 324 -24.78 -1.69 2.19
C VAL A 324 -25.12 -1.79 3.68
N GLY A 325 -24.55 -0.90 4.51
CA GLY A 325 -24.82 -0.81 5.95
C GLY A 325 -26.30 -0.55 6.29
N ARG A 326 -26.99 0.29 5.53
CA ARG A 326 -28.43 0.53 5.72
C ARG A 326 -29.28 -0.72 5.52
N LYS A 327 -28.86 -1.63 4.65
CA LYS A 327 -29.59 -2.86 4.36
C LYS A 327 -29.32 -3.96 5.39
N TYR A 328 -28.05 -4.14 5.78
CA TYR A 328 -27.64 -5.30 6.59
C TYR A 328 -27.29 -4.98 8.04
N GLY A 329 -27.10 -3.70 8.40
CA GLY A 329 -26.83 -3.28 9.78
C GLY A 329 -25.58 -3.94 10.35
N ALA A 330 -25.72 -4.67 11.45
CA ALA A 330 -24.62 -5.39 12.11
C ALA A 330 -24.29 -6.75 11.45
N ASP A 331 -25.14 -7.25 10.55
CA ASP A 331 -24.96 -8.51 9.81
C ASP A 331 -24.33 -8.24 8.43
N MET A 332 -23.32 -7.36 8.38
CA MET A 332 -22.69 -6.98 7.12
C MET A 332 -22.07 -8.20 6.41
N PRO A 333 -22.36 -8.39 5.10
CA PRO A 333 -21.66 -9.40 4.30
C PRO A 333 -20.14 -9.20 4.33
N ASN A 334 -19.39 -10.30 4.47
CA ASN A 334 -17.93 -10.31 4.40
C ASN A 334 -17.39 -10.02 3.01
N ILE A 335 -18.06 -10.47 1.95
CA ILE A 335 -17.59 -10.31 0.58
C ILE A 335 -18.60 -9.49 -0.22
N LEU A 336 -18.15 -8.40 -0.82
CA LEU A 336 -18.96 -7.50 -1.63
C LEU A 336 -18.51 -7.59 -3.08
N PHE A 337 -19.43 -7.91 -3.99
CA PHE A 337 -19.21 -7.80 -5.43
C PHE A 337 -20.10 -6.70 -5.99
N ASP A 338 -19.58 -5.81 -6.83
CA ASP A 338 -20.38 -4.71 -7.40
C ASP A 338 -21.49 -5.18 -8.35
N GLY A 339 -21.36 -6.37 -8.93
CA GLY A 339 -22.32 -6.96 -9.85
C GLY A 339 -22.01 -6.73 -11.33
N ILE A 340 -20.98 -5.94 -11.66
CA ILE A 340 -20.71 -5.52 -13.03
C ILE A 340 -19.87 -6.56 -13.76
N LYS A 341 -20.34 -6.99 -14.94
CA LYS A 341 -19.62 -7.93 -15.81
C LYS A 341 -19.32 -7.28 -17.16
N SER A 342 -18.11 -7.47 -17.66
CA SER A 342 -17.75 -6.99 -18.99
C SER A 342 -18.34 -7.90 -20.07
N LYS A 343 -18.98 -7.32 -21.08
CA LYS A 343 -19.46 -8.04 -22.28
C LYS A 343 -18.33 -8.77 -23.03
N LYS A 344 -17.07 -8.41 -22.78
CA LYS A 344 -15.89 -9.06 -23.36
C LYS A 344 -15.58 -10.43 -22.73
N VAL A 345 -16.10 -10.70 -21.53
CA VAL A 345 -15.72 -11.88 -20.72
C VAL A 345 -16.90 -12.78 -20.39
N ILE A 346 -18.06 -12.53 -21.01
CA ILE A 346 -19.29 -13.33 -20.84
C ILE A 346 -19.82 -13.79 -22.21
N ASP A 347 -20.56 -14.90 -22.20
CA ASP A 347 -21.31 -15.40 -23.35
C ASP A 347 -22.65 -14.64 -23.53
N ALA A 348 -23.45 -15.05 -24.53
CA ALA A 348 -24.74 -14.44 -24.83
C ALA A 348 -25.79 -14.62 -23.71
N ASP A 349 -25.61 -15.63 -22.85
CA ASP A 349 -26.48 -15.94 -21.73
C ASP A 349 -26.02 -15.27 -20.42
N GLY A 350 -24.89 -14.55 -20.46
CA GLY A 350 -24.32 -13.81 -19.33
C GLY A 350 -23.43 -14.65 -18.41
N ASN A 351 -23.07 -15.87 -18.81
CA ASN A 351 -22.11 -16.71 -18.09
C ASN A 351 -20.70 -16.29 -18.44
N TYR A 352 -19.76 -16.44 -17.49
CA TYR A 352 -18.37 -16.15 -17.76
C TYR A 352 -17.78 -17.10 -18.81
N LEU A 353 -17.03 -16.53 -19.75
CA LEU A 353 -16.15 -17.32 -20.61
C LEU A 353 -15.08 -18.03 -19.77
N PRO A 354 -14.58 -19.21 -20.20
CA PRO A 354 -13.57 -19.96 -19.45
C PRO A 354 -12.38 -19.09 -19.03
N GLY A 355 -11.94 -19.25 -17.77
CA GLY A 355 -10.82 -18.48 -17.20
C GLY A 355 -11.13 -17.02 -16.86
N ASN A 356 -12.38 -16.55 -16.94
CA ASN A 356 -12.74 -15.17 -16.57
C ASN A 356 -13.68 -15.05 -15.37
N CYS A 357 -14.12 -16.19 -14.84
CA CYS A 357 -15.10 -16.23 -13.78
C CYS A 357 -14.58 -15.67 -12.44
N ILE A 358 -15.51 -15.34 -11.56
CA ILE A 358 -15.23 -15.03 -10.16
C ILE A 358 -15.64 -16.26 -9.34
N SER A 359 -14.66 -16.86 -8.65
CA SER A 359 -14.84 -18.02 -7.77
C SER A 359 -14.70 -17.59 -6.31
N ILE A 360 -15.69 -17.92 -5.48
CA ILE A 360 -15.68 -17.63 -4.04
C ILE A 360 -16.16 -18.88 -3.29
N ILE A 361 -15.22 -19.68 -2.80
CA ILE A 361 -15.49 -21.03 -2.28
C ILE A 361 -14.67 -21.35 -1.03
N ASN A 362 -15.13 -22.29 -0.21
CA ASN A 362 -14.38 -22.83 0.94
C ASN A 362 -13.90 -21.81 1.99
N ASN A 363 -14.45 -20.59 2.01
CA ASN A 363 -14.08 -19.62 3.03
C ASN A 363 -14.87 -19.87 4.33
N LYS A 364 -14.20 -19.85 5.48
CA LYS A 364 -14.87 -19.84 6.79
C LYS A 364 -15.49 -18.46 7.01
N GLY A 365 -16.77 -18.44 7.42
CA GLY A 365 -17.51 -17.18 7.58
C GLY A 365 -17.89 -16.54 6.24
N GLN A 366 -17.93 -17.30 5.15
CA GLN A 366 -18.35 -16.81 3.84
C GLN A 366 -19.76 -16.22 3.90
N SER A 367 -19.89 -15.00 3.42
CA SER A 367 -21.19 -14.39 3.15
C SER A 367 -20.97 -13.30 2.12
N ILE A 368 -21.73 -13.33 1.04
CA ILE A 368 -21.51 -12.61 -0.20
C ILE A 368 -22.75 -11.76 -0.50
N VAL A 369 -22.53 -10.54 -0.95
CA VAL A 369 -23.58 -9.70 -1.52
C VAL A 369 -23.18 -9.22 -2.90
N ILE A 370 -24.14 -9.28 -3.82
CA ILE A 370 -24.08 -8.54 -5.09
C ILE A 370 -24.71 -7.18 -4.84
N MET A 371 -23.96 -6.11 -5.05
CA MET A 371 -24.38 -4.76 -4.73
C MET A 371 -25.31 -4.16 -5.77
N ASP A 372 -25.30 -4.67 -7.00
CA ASP A 372 -26.13 -4.18 -8.11
C ASP A 372 -25.87 -2.69 -8.44
N VAL A 373 -24.60 -2.34 -8.60
CA VAL A 373 -24.16 -0.95 -8.82
C VAL A 373 -24.74 -0.36 -10.12
N GLU A 374 -24.85 -1.16 -11.20
CA GLU A 374 -25.41 -0.71 -12.49
C GLU A 374 -26.86 -0.23 -12.40
N HIS A 375 -27.65 -0.74 -11.45
CA HIS A 375 -29.04 -0.33 -11.25
C HIS A 375 -29.24 0.49 -9.97
N MET A 376 -28.19 1.16 -9.48
CA MET A 376 -28.23 2.01 -8.29
C MET A 376 -28.62 1.25 -7.01
N PHE A 377 -28.08 0.05 -6.85
CA PHE A 377 -28.24 -0.80 -5.66
C PHE A 377 -29.67 -1.31 -5.40
N LYS A 378 -30.56 -1.25 -6.39
CA LYS A 378 -31.99 -1.59 -6.23
C LYS A 378 -32.21 -3.06 -5.88
N ASP A 379 -31.51 -3.95 -6.58
CA ASP A 379 -31.67 -5.39 -6.45
C ASP A 379 -30.53 -6.04 -5.67
N MET A 380 -29.85 -5.28 -4.81
CA MET A 380 -28.78 -5.77 -3.94
C MET A 380 -29.24 -7.04 -3.21
N ALA A 381 -28.49 -8.14 -3.28
CA ALA A 381 -28.94 -9.42 -2.71
C ALA A 381 -27.79 -10.29 -2.23
N ARG A 382 -28.08 -11.16 -1.24
CA ARG A 382 -27.17 -12.23 -0.82
C ARG A 382 -26.95 -13.22 -1.97
N ALA A 383 -25.74 -13.73 -2.09
CA ALA A 383 -25.32 -14.54 -3.24
C ALA A 383 -24.31 -15.65 -2.86
N ASP A 384 -24.46 -16.20 -1.66
CA ASP A 384 -23.47 -17.07 -1.01
C ASP A 384 -23.08 -18.32 -1.84
N ASP A 385 -24.00 -18.79 -2.70
CA ASP A 385 -23.85 -20.01 -3.50
C ASP A 385 -23.59 -19.76 -5.01
N LEU A 386 -23.56 -18.50 -5.47
CA LEU A 386 -23.55 -18.17 -6.90
C LEU A 386 -22.16 -18.15 -7.56
N PHE A 387 -21.08 -18.14 -6.77
CA PHE A 387 -19.71 -17.92 -7.24
C PHE A 387 -18.90 -19.21 -7.32
N LYS A 388 -19.47 -20.24 -7.95
CA LYS A 388 -18.76 -21.49 -8.25
C LYS A 388 -18.51 -21.55 -9.76
N CYS A 389 -17.27 -21.38 -10.17
CA CYS A 389 -16.90 -21.60 -11.56
C CYS A 389 -17.09 -23.09 -11.90
N GLY A 390 -17.69 -23.38 -13.06
CA GLY A 390 -17.66 -24.73 -13.63
C GLY A 390 -16.21 -25.13 -13.92
N LYS A 391 -15.88 -26.40 -13.66
CA LYS A 391 -14.59 -26.99 -14.03
C LYS A 391 -14.39 -27.02 -15.54
#